data_AF-A0A151U432-F1
#
_entry.id   AF-A0A151U432-F1
#
_cell.length_a   1.000
_cell.length_b   1.000
_cell.length_c   1.000
_cell.angle_alpha   90.00
_cell.angle_beta   90.00
_cell.angle_gamma   90.00
#
_symmetry.space_group_name_H-M   'P 1'
#
loop_
_entity.id
_entity.type
_entity.pdbx_description
1 polymer ?
#
loop_
_entity_poly.entity_id
_entity_poly.type
_entity_poly.pdbx_seq_one_letter_code
_entity_poly.pdbx_strand_id
1 'polypeptide(L)'
;MVGIIGAPLFISTLIHRNLGEQQPRMHAESATGGVGVDVDVDASATSIQLRAILHYATSQVVPQLSLAEITLAFNVLQSLNRPANILVFGLGRDSLMWAGLNPRGKTVFLEDDPKWIQTVLKDAPDIRAHTVSYRTQVREADELLSSYRSEAACWPGAATLRGNERCRLALHNLPDEVYATEWDVVIIDAPKGYLAEMPGRMAPIYSAAVMARDRKGSGVTHVFLHNVDRKEEKAYSEEFLCRMNFVQVVGKLGHFQIPPMTNLTRAGDATFC
;
A
#
# COMPACT_ATOMS: atom_id res chain seq x y z
N MET A 1 -69.34 -4.74 -0.78
CA MET A 1 -69.13 -6.20 -0.63
C MET A 1 -67.64 -6.45 -0.50
N VAL A 2 -67.28 -7.15 0.55
CA VAL A 2 -65.93 -7.39 1.09
C VAL A 2 -65.18 -8.43 0.24
N GLY A 3 -63.87 -8.25 0.06
CA GLY A 3 -62.96 -9.27 -0.49
C GLY A 3 -61.61 -9.20 0.24
N ILE A 4 -61.41 -10.10 1.21
CA ILE A 4 -60.27 -10.16 2.12
C ILE A 4 -59.09 -10.90 1.47
N ILE A 5 -57.91 -10.35 1.73
CA ILE A 5 -56.56 -10.79 1.34
C ILE A 5 -56.21 -12.11 2.03
N GLY A 6 -55.81 -13.12 1.23
CA GLY A 6 -55.25 -14.38 1.73
C GLY A 6 -53.76 -14.25 2.02
N ALA A 7 -53.36 -14.50 3.27
CA ALA A 7 -51.98 -14.69 3.68
C ALA A 7 -51.72 -16.21 3.84
N PRO A 8 -50.64 -16.77 3.28
CA PRO A 8 -50.26 -18.15 3.57
C PRO A 8 -49.42 -18.21 4.85
N LEU A 9 -49.92 -18.97 5.84
CA LEU A 9 -49.14 -19.45 7.00
C LEU A 9 -48.10 -20.47 6.52
N PHE A 10 -46.82 -20.19 6.76
CA PHE A 10 -45.77 -21.21 6.75
C PHE A 10 -45.59 -21.77 8.16
N ILE A 11 -45.92 -23.05 8.32
CA ILE A 11 -45.67 -23.84 9.52
C ILE A 11 -44.19 -24.27 9.51
N SER A 12 -43.39 -23.75 10.43
CA SER A 12 -42.03 -24.25 10.69
C SER A 12 -42.11 -25.46 11.61
N THR A 13 -41.69 -26.62 11.12
CA THR A 13 -41.47 -27.83 11.92
C THR A 13 -40.07 -27.77 12.54
N LEU A 14 -40.00 -27.58 13.86
CA LEU A 14 -38.79 -27.70 14.66
C LEU A 14 -38.48 -29.19 14.87
N ILE A 15 -37.35 -29.67 14.38
CA ILE A 15 -36.82 -31.00 14.73
C ILE A 15 -35.98 -30.85 16.00
N HIS A 16 -36.52 -31.32 17.12
CA HIS A 16 -35.75 -31.59 18.33
C HIS A 16 -34.94 -32.88 18.14
N ARG A 17 -33.61 -32.79 18.13
CA ARG A 17 -32.73 -33.94 18.38
C ARG A 17 -32.25 -33.90 19.83
N ASN A 18 -32.79 -34.82 20.62
CA ASN A 18 -32.22 -35.24 21.90
C ASN A 18 -30.94 -36.01 21.61
N LEU A 19 -29.81 -35.53 22.13
CA LEU A 19 -28.61 -36.33 22.32
C LEU A 19 -28.31 -36.32 23.82
N GLY A 20 -28.69 -37.40 24.48
CA GLY A 20 -28.03 -37.81 25.71
C GLY A 20 -26.79 -38.61 25.33
N GLU A 21 -25.65 -38.32 25.97
CA GLU A 21 -24.91 -39.29 26.77
C GLU A 21 -23.57 -38.72 27.28
N GLN A 22 -23.38 -38.94 28.60
CA GLN A 22 -22.15 -39.37 29.28
C GLN A 22 -20.91 -38.45 29.29
N GLN A 23 -20.69 -37.87 30.47
CA GLN A 23 -19.38 -37.38 30.96
C GLN A 23 -18.51 -38.56 31.44
N PRO A 24 -17.19 -38.49 31.19
CA PRO A 24 -16.23 -39.03 32.13
C PRO A 24 -15.31 -37.94 32.68
N ARG A 25 -15.22 -37.88 34.02
CA ARG A 25 -14.07 -37.34 34.74
C ARG A 25 -12.88 -38.28 34.49
N MET A 26 -11.69 -37.74 34.22
CA MET A 26 -10.51 -37.90 35.11
C MET A 26 -9.22 -37.26 34.56
N HIS A 27 -8.50 -36.66 35.52
CA HIS A 27 -7.07 -36.44 35.67
C HIS A 27 -6.27 -35.53 34.73
N ALA A 28 -5.72 -34.49 35.36
CA ALA A 28 -4.63 -33.66 34.88
C ALA A 28 -3.29 -34.40 35.05
N GLU A 29 -2.51 -34.45 33.98
CA GLU A 29 -1.06 -34.62 34.04
C GLU A 29 -0.40 -33.61 33.08
N SER A 30 0.60 -32.93 33.61
CA SER A 30 1.43 -31.93 32.94
C SER A 30 2.57 -32.65 32.22
N ALA A 31 2.72 -32.40 30.92
CA ALA A 31 3.96 -32.71 30.21
C ALA A 31 4.24 -31.63 29.17
N THR A 32 5.34 -30.94 29.39
CA THR A 32 5.97 -29.94 28.53
C THR A 32 6.37 -30.51 27.17
N GLY A 33 5.95 -29.85 26.09
CA GLY A 33 6.35 -30.19 24.73
C GLY A 33 5.75 -29.20 23.72
N GLY A 34 6.29 -27.98 23.69
CA GLY A 34 5.86 -26.96 22.73
C GLY A 34 6.30 -27.32 21.31
N VAL A 35 5.39 -27.96 20.56
CA VAL A 35 5.42 -27.94 19.09
C VAL A 35 4.77 -26.61 18.69
N GLY A 36 5.56 -25.70 18.12
CA GLY A 36 5.03 -24.49 17.50
C GLY A 36 4.12 -24.91 16.35
N VAL A 37 2.83 -24.71 16.53
CA VAL A 37 1.82 -25.04 15.54
C VAL A 37 1.72 -23.86 14.55
N ASP A 38 2.03 -24.10 13.28
CA ASP A 38 1.80 -23.21 12.12
C ASP A 38 0.29 -23.05 11.82
N VAL A 39 -0.52 -22.70 12.83
CA VAL A 39 -1.96 -22.44 12.66
C VAL A 39 -2.19 -20.94 12.76
N ASP A 40 -2.37 -20.31 11.60
CA ASP A 40 -3.49 -19.40 11.24
C ASP A 40 -3.17 -18.39 10.12
N VAL A 41 -1.97 -18.40 9.55
CA VAL A 41 -1.62 -17.46 8.45
C VAL A 41 -2.42 -17.74 7.17
N ASP A 42 -2.66 -19.02 6.85
CA ASP A 42 -3.35 -19.42 5.62
C ASP A 42 -4.88 -19.18 5.71
N ALA A 43 -5.46 -19.37 6.90
CA ALA A 43 -6.85 -19.02 7.18
C ALA A 43 -7.08 -17.50 7.17
N SER A 44 -6.15 -16.73 7.74
CA SER A 44 -6.20 -15.26 7.70
C SER A 44 -6.06 -14.70 6.27
N ALA A 45 -5.19 -15.27 5.43
CA ALA A 45 -5.03 -14.85 4.04
C ALA A 45 -6.27 -15.17 3.19
N THR A 46 -6.86 -16.35 3.39
CA THR A 46 -8.13 -16.73 2.74
C THR A 46 -9.27 -15.82 3.20
N SER A 47 -9.29 -15.42 4.47
CA SER A 47 -10.31 -14.53 5.04
C SER A 47 -10.31 -13.13 4.42
N ILE A 48 -9.14 -12.49 4.24
CA ILE A 48 -9.09 -11.14 3.65
C ILE A 48 -9.53 -11.11 2.18
N GLN A 49 -9.21 -12.15 1.41
CA GLN A 49 -9.61 -12.26 0.01
C GLN A 49 -11.13 -12.41 -0.13
N LEU A 50 -11.75 -13.29 0.66
CA LEU A 50 -13.20 -13.46 0.67
C LEU A 50 -13.93 -12.18 1.09
N ARG A 51 -13.41 -11.46 2.09
CA ARG A 51 -13.95 -10.16 2.49
C ARG A 51 -13.80 -9.11 1.40
N ALA A 52 -12.67 -9.05 0.70
CA ALA A 52 -12.49 -8.16 -0.43
C ALA A 52 -13.51 -8.47 -1.54
N ILE A 53 -13.65 -9.73 -1.94
CA ILE A 53 -14.65 -10.15 -2.94
C ILE A 53 -16.06 -9.71 -2.53
N LEU A 54 -16.49 -10.03 -1.31
CA LEU A 54 -17.81 -9.66 -0.82
C LEU A 54 -18.00 -8.13 -0.79
N HIS A 55 -17.01 -7.39 -0.27
CA HIS A 55 -17.05 -5.94 -0.20
C HIS A 55 -17.21 -5.31 -1.58
N TYR A 56 -16.34 -5.63 -2.54
CA TYR A 56 -16.37 -5.01 -3.87
C TYR A 56 -17.49 -5.53 -4.78
N ALA A 57 -17.98 -6.76 -4.57
CA ALA A 57 -19.13 -7.27 -5.32
C ALA A 57 -20.46 -6.62 -4.90
N THR A 58 -20.55 -6.11 -3.67
CA THR A 58 -21.79 -5.56 -3.10
C THR A 58 -21.77 -4.04 -2.91
N SER A 59 -20.59 -3.43 -2.85
CA SER A 59 -20.43 -2.00 -2.65
C SER A 59 -20.86 -1.21 -3.88
N GLN A 60 -21.61 -0.12 -3.66
CA GLN A 60 -21.92 0.89 -4.70
C GLN A 60 -20.80 1.92 -4.87
N VAL A 61 -19.73 1.76 -4.09
CA VAL A 61 -18.66 2.73 -3.93
C VAL A 61 -17.36 2.10 -4.42
N VAL A 62 -16.84 2.61 -5.54
CA VAL A 62 -15.66 2.05 -6.21
C VAL A 62 -14.35 2.75 -5.82
N PRO A 63 -13.21 2.06 -5.95
CA PRO A 63 -11.86 2.64 -5.93
C PRO A 63 -11.67 3.88 -6.81
N GLN A 64 -10.67 4.70 -6.47
CA GLN A 64 -10.27 5.84 -7.29
C GLN A 64 -9.56 5.41 -8.58
N LEU A 65 -8.68 4.40 -8.48
CA LEU A 65 -8.04 3.78 -9.63
C LEU A 65 -9.08 2.96 -10.42
N SER A 66 -9.07 3.10 -11.74
CA SER A 66 -9.91 2.33 -12.65
C SER A 66 -9.48 0.85 -12.71
N LEU A 67 -10.37 0.00 -13.24
CA LEU A 67 -10.07 -1.42 -13.45
C LEU A 67 -8.79 -1.61 -14.29
N ALA A 68 -8.59 -0.81 -15.35
CA ALA A 68 -7.41 -0.92 -16.20
C ALA A 68 -6.12 -0.54 -15.47
N GLU A 69 -6.16 0.52 -14.65
CA GLU A 69 -5.04 0.97 -13.82
C GLU A 69 -4.70 -0.07 -12.74
N ILE A 70 -5.71 -0.63 -12.07
CA ILE A 70 -5.51 -1.69 -11.08
C ILE A 70 -4.93 -2.95 -11.74
N THR A 71 -5.44 -3.33 -12.92
CA THR A 71 -4.97 -4.50 -13.67
C THR A 71 -3.49 -4.39 -14.02
N LEU A 72 -3.01 -3.18 -14.33
CA LEU A 72 -1.60 -2.95 -14.60
C LEU A 72 -0.71 -3.36 -13.41
N ALA A 73 -1.02 -2.88 -12.20
CA ALA A 73 -0.26 -3.24 -11.00
C ALA A 73 -0.48 -4.72 -10.60
N PHE A 74 -1.70 -5.23 -10.75
CA PHE A 74 -2.01 -6.64 -10.47
C PHE A 74 -1.21 -7.61 -11.34
N ASN A 75 -1.08 -7.34 -12.65
CA ASN A 75 -0.29 -8.17 -13.56
C ASN A 75 1.19 -8.23 -13.16
N VAL A 76 1.73 -7.12 -12.64
CA VAL A 76 3.08 -7.09 -12.08
C VAL A 76 3.15 -7.94 -10.80
N LEU A 77 2.19 -7.83 -9.88
CA LEU A 77 2.16 -8.66 -8.68
C LEU A 77 2.13 -10.16 -9.01
N GLN A 78 1.35 -10.56 -10.01
CA GLN A 78 1.30 -11.95 -10.47
C GLN A 78 2.64 -12.41 -11.06
N SER A 79 3.32 -11.56 -11.85
CA SER A 79 4.58 -11.93 -12.50
C SER A 79 5.75 -12.11 -11.52
N LEU A 80 5.66 -11.57 -10.30
CA LEU A 80 6.65 -11.81 -9.26
C LEU A 80 6.69 -13.27 -8.80
N ASN A 81 5.60 -14.05 -8.97
CA ASN A 81 5.50 -15.46 -8.58
C ASN A 81 5.88 -15.75 -7.11
N ARG A 82 5.68 -14.79 -6.21
CA ARG A 82 5.93 -14.89 -4.77
C ARG A 82 5.15 -13.82 -4.00
N PRO A 83 4.97 -13.95 -2.67
CA PRO A 83 4.50 -12.84 -1.84
C PRO A 83 5.38 -11.60 -2.02
N ALA A 84 4.74 -10.43 -2.09
CA ALA A 84 5.42 -9.17 -2.33
C ALA A 84 5.43 -8.28 -1.08
N ASN A 85 6.42 -7.40 -0.99
CA ASN A 85 6.36 -6.21 -0.14
C ASN A 85 5.77 -5.06 -0.96
N ILE A 86 4.57 -4.61 -0.60
CA ILE A 86 3.85 -3.49 -1.23
C ILE A 86 3.75 -2.33 -0.25
N LEU A 87 4.27 -1.16 -0.66
CA LEU A 87 4.04 0.11 0.01
C LEU A 87 3.04 0.93 -0.78
N VAL A 88 2.02 1.46 -0.12
CA VAL A 88 1.02 2.33 -0.74
C VAL A 88 1.04 3.67 -0.03
N PHE A 89 1.39 4.75 -0.75
CA PHE A 89 1.10 6.10 -0.31
C PHE A 89 -0.35 6.40 -0.66
N GLY A 90 -1.20 6.41 0.35
CA GLY A 90 -2.65 6.55 0.28
C GLY A 90 -3.36 5.43 1.02
N LEU A 91 -4.44 5.79 1.72
CA LEU A 91 -5.37 4.84 2.31
C LEU A 91 -6.77 5.17 1.82
N GLY A 92 -7.59 4.16 1.54
CA GLY A 92 -8.94 4.39 1.08
C GLY A 92 -9.67 3.15 0.62
N ARG A 93 -10.52 3.36 -0.38
CA ARG A 93 -11.49 2.36 -0.84
C ARG A 93 -10.85 1.16 -1.51
N ASP A 94 -9.62 1.28 -2.00
CA ASP A 94 -8.85 0.22 -2.66
C ASP A 94 -7.93 -0.54 -1.69
N SER A 95 -7.82 -0.11 -0.43
CA SER A 95 -6.85 -0.68 0.51
C SER A 95 -7.14 -2.14 0.85
N LEU A 96 -8.42 -2.51 1.02
CA LEU A 96 -8.82 -3.90 1.24
C LEU A 96 -8.47 -4.79 0.03
N MET A 97 -8.65 -4.27 -1.19
CA MET A 97 -8.24 -4.95 -2.41
C MET A 97 -6.73 -5.14 -2.46
N TRP A 98 -5.92 -4.08 -2.26
CA TRP A 98 -4.46 -4.18 -2.29
C TRP A 98 -3.91 -5.17 -1.25
N ALA A 99 -4.52 -5.24 -0.07
CA ALA A 99 -4.18 -6.23 0.94
C ALA A 99 -4.61 -7.65 0.51
N GLY A 100 -5.80 -7.83 -0.09
CA GLY A 100 -6.29 -9.12 -0.58
C GLY A 100 -5.55 -9.66 -1.82
N LEU A 101 -5.06 -8.78 -2.69
CA LEU A 101 -4.28 -9.14 -3.89
C LEU A 101 -2.85 -9.63 -3.57
N ASN A 102 -2.42 -9.53 -2.31
CA ASN A 102 -1.07 -9.90 -1.86
C ASN A 102 -1.10 -10.94 -0.74
N PRO A 103 -1.68 -12.14 -0.97
CA PRO A 103 -1.79 -13.16 0.08
C PRO A 103 -0.40 -13.54 0.61
N ARG A 104 -0.29 -13.59 1.94
CA ARG A 104 0.97 -13.86 2.69
C ARG A 104 2.08 -12.83 2.49
N GLY A 105 1.85 -11.78 1.70
CA GLY A 105 2.78 -10.68 1.53
C GLY A 105 2.63 -9.61 2.60
N LYS A 106 3.51 -8.61 2.54
CA LYS A 106 3.41 -7.41 3.37
C LYS A 106 2.80 -6.29 2.53
N THR A 107 1.67 -5.75 2.96
CA THR A 107 1.09 -4.54 2.37
C THR A 107 0.96 -3.48 3.47
N VAL A 108 1.60 -2.32 3.29
CA VAL A 108 1.60 -1.20 4.24
C VAL A 108 1.09 0.06 3.57
N PHE A 109 0.21 0.80 4.25
CA PHE A 109 -0.41 2.03 3.76
C PHE A 109 0.08 3.23 4.58
N LEU A 110 0.36 4.34 3.90
CA LEU A 110 0.73 5.62 4.50
C LEU A 110 -0.32 6.67 4.18
N GLU A 111 -0.88 7.32 5.20
CA GLU A 111 -1.96 8.30 5.07
C GLU A 111 -1.73 9.51 5.96
N ASP A 112 -2.03 10.72 5.46
CA ASP A 112 -1.78 11.96 6.20
C ASP A 112 -2.94 12.44 7.07
N ASP A 113 -4.16 11.92 6.89
CA ASP A 113 -5.29 12.21 7.76
C ASP A 113 -5.50 11.10 8.83
N PRO A 114 -5.16 11.35 10.11
CA PRO A 114 -5.39 10.37 11.19
C PRO A 114 -6.86 9.99 11.38
N LYS A 115 -7.80 10.91 11.08
CA LYS A 115 -9.24 10.63 11.19
C LYS A 115 -9.69 9.71 10.06
N TRP A 116 -9.11 9.88 8.88
CA TRP A 116 -9.36 8.98 7.76
C TRP A 116 -8.84 7.58 8.03
N ILE A 117 -7.65 7.44 8.62
CA ILE A 117 -7.13 6.14 9.09
C ILE A 117 -8.12 5.46 10.03
N GLN A 118 -8.58 6.14 11.06
CA GLN A 118 -9.56 5.58 12.01
C GLN A 118 -10.86 5.15 11.32
N THR A 119 -11.30 5.91 10.31
CA THR A 119 -12.51 5.61 9.54
C THR A 119 -12.34 4.32 8.75
N VAL A 120 -11.23 4.16 8.01
CA VAL A 120 -10.99 2.96 7.18
C VAL A 120 -10.75 1.72 8.04
N LEU A 121 -9.96 1.85 9.12
CA LEU A 121 -9.63 0.71 9.99
C LEU A 121 -10.83 0.20 10.80
N LYS A 122 -11.89 0.98 10.96
CA LYS A 122 -13.15 0.51 11.56
C LYS A 122 -13.78 -0.63 10.74
N ASP A 123 -13.73 -0.51 9.42
CA ASP A 123 -14.35 -1.47 8.50
C ASP A 123 -13.38 -2.57 8.06
N ALA A 124 -12.07 -2.30 8.15
CA ALA A 124 -11.00 -3.24 7.78
C ALA A 124 -9.85 -3.21 8.80
N PRO A 125 -10.05 -3.80 10.00
CA PRO A 125 -9.09 -3.70 11.11
C PRO A 125 -7.75 -4.38 10.84
N ASP A 126 -7.68 -5.29 9.87
CA ASP A 126 -6.45 -6.03 9.54
C ASP A 126 -5.53 -5.27 8.56
N ILE A 127 -5.94 -4.09 8.10
CA ILE A 127 -5.12 -3.24 7.24
C ILE A 127 -3.99 -2.61 8.06
N ARG A 128 -2.75 -2.75 7.60
CA ARG A 128 -1.57 -2.15 8.22
C ARG A 128 -1.37 -0.74 7.69
N ALA A 129 -1.85 0.25 8.42
CA ALA A 129 -1.78 1.65 8.03
C ALA A 129 -1.06 2.50 9.07
N HIS A 130 -0.27 3.46 8.61
CA HIS A 130 0.44 4.42 9.46
C HIS A 130 0.16 5.85 9.03
N THR A 131 0.08 6.74 10.02
CA THR A 131 0.05 8.18 9.76
C THR A 131 1.41 8.65 9.28
N VAL A 132 1.43 9.46 8.22
CA VAL A 132 2.60 10.18 7.74
C VAL A 132 2.36 11.68 7.81
N SER A 133 3.39 12.46 8.13
CA SER A 133 3.33 13.93 8.09
C SER A 133 4.16 14.45 6.93
N TYR A 134 3.52 15.16 6.01
CA TYR A 134 4.18 15.82 4.90
C TYR A 134 4.53 17.27 5.26
N ARG A 135 5.79 17.66 5.01
CA ARG A 135 6.30 19.02 5.25
C ARG A 135 6.45 19.87 3.99
N THR A 136 5.93 19.37 2.86
CA THR A 136 5.97 20.03 1.55
C THR A 136 4.56 20.23 1.03
N GLN A 137 4.29 21.35 0.40
CA GLN A 137 3.02 21.70 -0.22
C GLN A 137 3.16 21.81 -1.74
N VAL A 138 2.06 21.64 -2.48
CA VAL A 138 2.04 21.71 -3.95
C VAL A 138 2.64 23.03 -4.47
N ARG A 139 2.35 24.16 -3.82
CA ARG A 139 2.90 25.49 -4.20
C ARG A 139 4.42 25.56 -4.18
N GLU A 140 5.08 24.66 -3.47
CA GLU A 140 6.53 24.63 -3.30
C GLU A 140 7.21 23.73 -4.35
N ALA A 141 6.44 23.07 -5.22
CA ALA A 141 6.95 22.06 -6.15
C ALA A 141 8.06 22.59 -7.07
N ASP A 142 7.88 23.76 -7.68
CA ASP A 142 8.87 24.36 -8.61
C ASP A 142 10.15 24.79 -7.86
N GLU A 143 10.02 25.35 -6.66
CA GLU A 143 11.16 25.75 -5.82
C GLU A 143 11.96 24.53 -5.33
N LEU A 144 11.28 23.50 -4.83
CA LEU A 144 11.89 22.27 -4.35
C LEU A 144 12.65 21.56 -5.50
N LEU A 145 12.07 21.49 -6.69
CA LEU A 145 12.69 20.84 -7.84
C LEU A 145 13.92 21.59 -8.36
N SER A 146 13.90 22.92 -8.31
CA SER A 146 15.04 23.75 -8.76
C SER A 146 16.18 23.83 -7.73
N SER A 147 15.88 23.66 -6.44
CA SER A 147 16.85 23.85 -5.35
C SER A 147 17.41 22.57 -4.72
N TYR A 148 16.79 21.40 -4.92
CA TYR A 148 17.23 20.18 -4.22
C TYR A 148 18.70 19.82 -4.47
N ARG A 149 19.24 20.14 -5.66
CA ARG A 149 20.63 19.88 -6.04
C ARG A 149 21.64 20.70 -5.23
N SER A 150 21.21 21.80 -4.62
CA SER A 150 22.05 22.61 -3.74
C SER A 150 22.16 22.02 -2.33
N GLU A 151 21.32 21.05 -1.97
CA GLU A 151 21.37 20.34 -0.69
C GLU A 151 22.01 18.96 -0.88
N ALA A 152 23.24 18.81 -0.40
CA ALA A 152 23.99 17.56 -0.53
C ALA A 152 23.26 16.36 0.10
N ALA A 153 22.46 16.57 1.16
CA ALA A 153 21.64 15.52 1.75
C ALA A 153 20.50 15.02 0.84
N CYS A 154 20.19 15.74 -0.25
CA CYS A 154 19.22 15.29 -1.25
C CYS A 154 19.86 14.48 -2.40
N TRP A 155 21.19 14.49 -2.55
CA TRP A 155 21.87 13.88 -3.69
C TRP A 155 21.70 12.36 -3.69
N PRO A 156 21.51 11.71 -4.85
CA PRO A 156 21.26 10.27 -4.92
C PRO A 156 22.33 9.40 -4.24
N GLY A 157 23.59 9.84 -4.22
CA GLY A 157 24.69 9.12 -3.54
C GLY A 157 24.72 9.27 -2.00
N ALA A 158 24.08 10.31 -1.46
CA ALA A 158 24.04 10.63 -0.03
C ALA A 158 22.63 10.55 0.58
N ALA A 159 21.60 10.44 -0.26
CA ALA A 159 20.21 10.45 0.13
C ALA A 159 19.89 9.26 1.02
N THR A 160 19.57 9.57 2.27
CA THR A 160 18.89 8.67 3.20
C THR A 160 17.54 9.27 3.52
N LEU A 161 16.56 8.44 3.86
CA LEU A 161 15.26 8.96 4.30
C LEU A 161 15.25 9.18 5.81
N ARG A 162 15.44 8.11 6.57
CA ARG A 162 15.43 8.10 8.04
C ARG A 162 16.31 9.21 8.63
N GLY A 163 15.69 10.14 9.34
CA GLY A 163 16.39 11.24 10.02
C GLY A 163 16.97 12.34 9.12
N ASN A 164 16.71 12.31 7.80
CA ASN A 164 17.17 13.33 6.87
C ASN A 164 16.31 14.60 6.94
N GLU A 165 16.53 15.39 7.98
CA GLU A 165 15.82 16.66 8.15
C GLU A 165 16.28 17.73 7.17
N ARG A 166 17.52 17.64 6.65
CA ARG A 166 18.11 18.62 5.72
C ARG A 166 17.44 18.59 4.34
N CYS A 167 17.24 17.40 3.78
CA CYS A 167 16.57 17.29 2.49
C CYS A 167 15.06 17.42 2.62
N ARG A 168 14.48 18.59 2.26
CA ARG A 168 13.03 18.84 2.40
C ARG A 168 12.13 17.77 1.76
N LEU A 169 12.57 17.14 0.66
CA LEU A 169 11.86 16.08 -0.05
C LEU A 169 11.88 14.72 0.67
N ALA A 170 12.81 14.51 1.61
CA ALA A 170 12.92 13.25 2.34
C ALA A 170 11.80 13.12 3.40
N LEU A 171 11.05 12.02 3.31
CA LEU A 171 10.15 11.57 4.36
C LEU A 171 10.99 10.91 5.46
N HIS A 172 11.41 11.73 6.43
CA HIS A 172 12.42 11.37 7.45
C HIS A 172 11.86 10.78 8.75
N ASN A 173 10.54 10.75 8.87
CA ASN A 173 9.79 10.38 10.08
C ASN A 173 8.77 9.25 9.83
N LEU A 174 9.06 8.33 8.89
CA LEU A 174 8.24 7.14 8.65
C LEU A 174 8.50 6.08 9.74
N PRO A 175 7.55 5.15 9.96
CA PRO A 175 7.76 4.01 10.86
C PRO A 175 8.97 3.16 10.47
N ASP A 176 9.60 2.53 11.46
CA ASP A 176 10.79 1.70 11.25
C ASP A 176 10.59 0.58 10.23
N GLU A 177 9.41 -0.02 10.22
CA GLU A 177 9.07 -1.07 9.26
C GLU A 177 9.10 -0.59 7.81
N VAL A 178 8.87 0.70 7.56
CA VAL A 178 8.92 1.26 6.21
C VAL A 178 10.36 1.38 5.73
N TYR A 179 11.25 1.84 6.61
CA TYR A 179 12.67 1.97 6.30
C TYR A 179 13.41 0.64 6.25
N ALA A 180 13.00 -0.34 7.06
CA ALA A 180 13.66 -1.63 7.14
C ALA A 180 13.21 -2.62 6.04
N THR A 181 12.16 -2.29 5.28
CA THR A 181 11.61 -3.17 4.25
C THR A 181 12.13 -2.79 2.87
N GLU A 182 12.62 -3.77 2.13
CA GLU A 182 12.85 -3.64 0.69
C GLU A 182 11.53 -3.85 -0.07
N TRP A 183 11.05 -2.80 -0.71
CA TRP A 183 9.75 -2.78 -1.38
C TRP A 183 9.85 -3.33 -2.80
N ASP A 184 9.02 -4.32 -3.14
CA ASP A 184 8.91 -4.84 -4.51
C ASP A 184 8.01 -3.95 -5.36
N VAL A 185 6.95 -3.44 -4.75
CA VAL A 185 5.98 -2.54 -5.38
C VAL A 185 5.77 -1.32 -4.48
N VAL A 186 5.81 -0.14 -5.08
CA VAL A 186 5.42 1.13 -4.45
C VAL A 186 4.30 1.76 -5.28
N ILE A 187 3.14 1.99 -4.68
CA ILE A 187 2.00 2.67 -5.30
C ILE A 187 1.90 4.07 -4.69
N ILE A 188 1.95 5.11 -5.52
CA ILE A 188 1.87 6.50 -5.11
C ILE A 188 0.54 7.07 -5.60
N ASP A 189 -0.49 6.98 -4.76
CA ASP A 189 -1.82 7.53 -5.03
C ASP A 189 -2.20 8.68 -4.07
N ALA A 190 -1.34 9.02 -3.12
CA ALA A 190 -1.54 10.11 -2.19
C ALA A 190 -0.20 10.82 -1.88
N PRO A 191 -0.23 12.03 -1.29
CA PRO A 191 -1.41 12.82 -0.90
C PRO A 191 -2.17 13.39 -2.11
N LYS A 192 -3.40 13.88 -1.90
CA LYS A 192 -4.31 14.26 -3.00
C LYS A 192 -3.82 15.44 -3.84
N GLY A 193 -3.18 16.43 -3.21
CA GLY A 193 -2.52 17.56 -3.86
C GLY A 193 -3.41 18.40 -4.81
N TYR A 194 -4.71 18.56 -4.54
CA TYR A 194 -5.63 19.32 -5.42
C TYR A 194 -5.65 20.84 -5.15
N LEU A 195 -4.99 21.31 -4.09
CA LEU A 195 -4.85 22.72 -3.70
C LEU A 195 -3.37 23.00 -3.44
N ALA A 196 -2.98 24.25 -3.67
CA ALA A 196 -1.61 24.72 -3.58
C ALA A 196 -1.03 24.57 -2.16
N GLU A 197 -1.86 24.68 -1.13
CA GLU A 197 -1.49 24.64 0.28
C GLU A 197 -1.44 23.21 0.85
N MET A 198 -1.93 22.22 0.12
CA MET A 198 -1.95 20.84 0.61
C MET A 198 -0.65 20.10 0.28
N PRO A 199 -0.36 19.02 1.00
CA PRO A 199 0.65 18.07 0.59
C PRO A 199 0.46 17.55 -0.83
N GLY A 200 1.57 17.47 -1.56
CA GLY A 200 1.64 16.89 -2.90
C GLY A 200 2.51 15.62 -2.95
N ARG A 201 2.53 14.94 -4.10
CA ARG A 201 3.26 13.67 -4.30
C ARG A 201 4.78 13.83 -4.44
N MET A 202 5.32 15.04 -4.33
CA MET A 202 6.76 15.33 -4.44
C MET A 202 7.61 14.47 -3.50
N ALA A 203 7.31 14.49 -2.19
CA ALA A 203 8.05 13.72 -1.20
C ALA A 203 7.87 12.19 -1.32
N PRO A 204 6.65 11.66 -1.59
CA PRO A 204 6.48 10.26 -1.97
C PRO A 204 7.29 9.81 -3.19
N ILE A 205 7.29 10.59 -4.28
CA ILE A 205 8.05 10.28 -5.50
C ILE A 205 9.55 10.22 -5.21
N TYR A 206 10.08 11.24 -4.53
CA TYR A 206 11.49 11.27 -4.10
C TYR A 206 11.82 10.07 -3.20
N SER A 207 10.97 9.78 -2.22
CA SER A 207 11.20 8.70 -1.26
C SER A 207 11.17 7.32 -1.91
N ALA A 208 10.26 7.10 -2.87
CA ALA A 208 10.23 5.86 -3.65
C ALA A 208 11.51 5.66 -4.46
N ALA A 209 12.04 6.73 -5.08
CA ALA A 209 13.32 6.67 -5.80
C ALA A 209 14.49 6.31 -4.87
N VAL A 210 14.57 6.95 -3.70
CA VAL A 210 15.63 6.66 -2.71
C VAL A 210 15.54 5.23 -2.19
N MET A 211 14.35 4.76 -1.79
CA MET A 211 14.16 3.37 -1.32
C MET A 211 14.49 2.35 -2.41
N ALA A 212 14.03 2.58 -3.64
CA ALA A 212 14.29 1.67 -4.75
C ALA A 212 15.78 1.55 -5.10
N ARG A 213 16.51 2.67 -5.05
CA ARG A 213 17.96 2.72 -5.30
C ARG A 213 18.78 2.14 -4.14
N ASP A 214 18.30 2.26 -2.90
CA ASP A 214 18.99 1.75 -1.72
C ASP A 214 18.80 0.23 -1.51
N ARG A 215 17.85 -0.39 -2.20
CA ARG A 215 17.61 -1.84 -2.20
C ARG A 215 18.91 -2.62 -2.38
N LYS A 216 19.17 -3.58 -1.49
CA LYS A 216 20.32 -4.50 -1.47
C LYS A 216 20.00 -5.79 -2.21
N GLY A 217 18.76 -6.26 -2.14
CA GLY A 217 18.29 -7.44 -2.87
C GLY A 217 18.31 -7.25 -4.38
N SER A 218 18.32 -8.37 -5.12
CA SER A 218 18.22 -8.37 -6.58
C SER A 218 16.83 -7.95 -7.07
N GLY A 219 16.76 -7.55 -8.35
CA GLY A 219 15.51 -7.18 -9.01
C GLY A 219 15.21 -5.68 -8.89
N VAL A 220 14.24 -5.23 -9.67
CA VAL A 220 13.78 -3.83 -9.69
C VAL A 220 12.70 -3.60 -8.64
N THR A 221 12.53 -2.36 -8.20
CA THR A 221 11.31 -1.89 -7.54
C THR A 221 10.34 -1.39 -8.60
N HIS A 222 9.11 -1.90 -8.60
CA HIS A 222 8.05 -1.40 -9.47
C HIS A 222 7.36 -0.21 -8.80
N VAL A 223 7.45 0.97 -9.40
CA VAL A 223 6.78 2.18 -8.89
C VAL A 223 5.60 2.52 -9.80
N PHE A 224 4.42 2.67 -9.20
CA PHE A 224 3.21 3.10 -9.87
C PHE A 224 2.83 4.50 -9.38
N LEU A 225 2.86 5.50 -10.25
CA LEU A 225 2.51 6.87 -9.91
C LEU A 225 1.18 7.23 -10.57
N HIS A 226 0.18 7.55 -9.76
CA HIS A 226 -1.12 7.98 -10.26
C HIS A 226 -1.15 9.50 -10.53
N ASN A 227 -1.99 9.92 -11.47
CA ASN A 227 -2.06 11.30 -12.01
C ASN A 227 -0.75 11.76 -12.65
N VAL A 228 -0.05 10.88 -13.38
CA VAL A 228 1.20 11.20 -14.10
C VAL A 228 1.00 12.26 -15.21
N ASP A 229 -0.26 12.58 -15.54
CA ASP A 229 -0.67 13.64 -16.46
C ASP A 229 -0.59 15.05 -15.86
N ARG A 230 -0.51 15.18 -14.53
CA ARG A 230 -0.36 16.48 -13.85
C ARG A 230 1.07 17.02 -13.98
N LYS A 231 1.20 18.35 -13.97
CA LYS A 231 2.47 19.06 -14.17
C LYS A 231 3.52 18.61 -13.14
N GLU A 232 3.14 18.62 -11.86
CA GLU A 232 4.04 18.33 -10.74
C GLU A 232 4.47 16.85 -10.75
N GLU A 233 3.52 15.92 -10.82
CA GLU A 233 3.82 14.48 -10.90
C GLU A 233 4.68 14.13 -12.12
N LYS A 234 4.41 14.74 -13.28
CA LYS A 234 5.23 14.54 -14.48
C LYS A 234 6.67 15.02 -14.26
N ALA A 235 6.87 16.26 -13.82
CA ALA A 235 8.20 16.81 -13.61
C ALA A 235 9.00 16.03 -12.56
N TYR A 236 8.36 15.65 -11.44
CA TYR A 236 9.01 14.88 -10.38
C TYR A 236 9.31 13.44 -10.79
N SER A 237 8.44 12.81 -11.59
CA SER A 237 8.72 11.46 -12.09
C SER A 237 9.85 11.43 -13.11
N GLU A 238 9.92 12.42 -14.01
CA GLU A 238 11.02 12.57 -14.96
C GLU A 238 12.36 12.79 -14.24
N GLU A 239 12.36 13.58 -13.16
CA GLU A 239 13.58 13.88 -12.38
C GLU A 239 14.02 12.75 -11.46
N PHE A 240 13.11 12.11 -10.71
CA PHE A 240 13.49 11.19 -9.63
C PHE A 240 13.29 9.71 -9.99
N LEU A 241 12.25 9.40 -10.76
CA LEU A 241 12.00 8.02 -11.21
C LEU A 241 12.72 7.71 -12.54
N CYS A 242 13.10 8.75 -13.28
CA CYS A 242 13.82 8.73 -14.55
C CYS A 242 13.06 8.17 -15.74
N ARG A 243 13.12 8.89 -16.86
CA ARG A 243 12.54 8.46 -18.14
C ARG A 243 13.09 7.12 -18.63
N MET A 244 14.35 6.80 -18.32
CA MET A 244 14.97 5.53 -18.68
C MET A 244 14.33 4.32 -17.98
N ASN A 245 13.69 4.53 -16.83
CA ASN A 245 13.02 3.48 -16.04
C ASN A 245 11.52 3.41 -16.35
N PHE A 246 10.99 4.30 -17.19
CA PHE A 246 9.58 4.34 -17.55
C PHE A 246 9.21 3.14 -18.44
N VAL A 247 8.12 2.45 -18.10
CA VAL A 247 7.63 1.27 -18.85
C VAL A 247 6.43 1.64 -19.70
N GLN A 248 5.34 2.10 -19.08
CA GLN A 248 4.09 2.45 -19.77
C GLN A 248 3.17 3.31 -18.90
N VAL A 249 2.16 3.93 -19.53
CA VAL A 249 1.01 4.55 -18.86
C VAL A 249 -0.26 3.80 -19.25
N VAL A 250 -1.13 3.51 -18.28
CA VAL A 250 -2.51 3.09 -18.49
C VAL A 250 -3.41 4.07 -17.76
N GLY A 251 -4.35 4.71 -18.47
CA GLY A 251 -5.15 5.79 -17.88
C GLY A 251 -4.24 6.93 -17.39
N LYS A 252 -4.25 7.18 -16.08
CA LYS A 252 -3.42 8.15 -15.37
C LYS A 252 -2.31 7.51 -14.54
N LEU A 253 -2.18 6.19 -14.57
CA LEU A 253 -1.19 5.44 -13.81
C LEU A 253 0.06 5.19 -14.67
N GLY A 254 1.18 5.80 -14.29
CA GLY A 254 2.49 5.53 -14.88
C GLY A 254 3.22 4.41 -14.14
N HIS A 255 3.82 3.48 -14.87
CA HIS A 255 4.64 2.38 -14.33
C HIS A 255 6.12 2.60 -14.64
N PHE A 256 6.95 2.51 -13.59
CA PHE A 256 8.40 2.61 -13.64
C PHE A 256 9.05 1.35 -13.02
N GLN A 257 10.21 0.96 -13.54
CA GLN A 257 11.05 -0.12 -13.01
C GLN A 257 12.40 0.45 -12.59
N ILE A 258 12.59 0.65 -11.29
CA ILE A 258 13.80 1.29 -10.77
C ILE A 258 14.75 0.22 -10.24
N PRO A 259 15.94 0.06 -10.85
CA PRO A 259 16.94 -0.89 -10.35
C PRO A 259 17.64 -0.36 -9.09
N PRO A 260 18.17 -1.27 -8.25
CA PRO A 260 19.07 -0.89 -7.16
C PRO A 260 20.33 -0.24 -7.73
N MET A 261 20.90 0.71 -6.99
CA MET A 261 22.13 1.38 -7.42
C MET A 261 23.31 0.41 -7.30
N THR A 262 24.07 0.23 -8.38
CA THR A 262 25.33 -0.51 -8.31
C THR A 262 26.44 0.37 -7.71
N ASN A 263 27.45 -0.23 -7.09
CA ASN A 263 28.56 0.52 -6.46
C ASN A 263 29.31 1.46 -7.44
N LEU A 264 29.17 1.26 -8.75
CA LEU A 264 29.82 2.05 -9.80
C LEU A 264 29.19 3.44 -10.03
N THR A 265 27.94 3.66 -9.61
CA THR A 265 27.20 4.93 -9.81
C THR A 265 27.02 5.75 -8.52
N ARG A 266 27.75 5.41 -7.44
CA ARG A 266 27.61 6.06 -6.12
C ARG A 266 28.32 7.41 -5.97
N ALA A 267 29.15 7.83 -6.92
CA ALA A 267 30.06 8.96 -6.71
C ALA A 267 29.53 10.27 -7.34
N GLY A 268 29.10 11.21 -6.50
CA GLY A 268 29.10 12.64 -6.78
C GLY A 268 28.01 13.22 -7.68
N ASP A 269 27.15 12.41 -8.30
CA ASP A 269 26.06 12.94 -9.12
C ASP A 269 24.99 13.62 -8.26
N ALA A 270 24.70 14.87 -8.59
CA ALA A 270 23.62 15.64 -8.00
C ALA A 270 22.24 15.26 -8.58
N THR A 271 22.19 14.38 -9.58
CA THR A 271 20.98 14.03 -10.34
C THR A 271 20.65 12.55 -10.25
N PHE A 272 19.36 12.21 -10.21
CA PHE A 272 18.89 10.82 -10.14
C PHE A 272 18.95 10.11 -11.49
N CYS A 273 18.88 10.92 -12.56
CA CYS A 273 19.00 10.58 -13.97
C CYS A 273 20.17 11.38 -14.56
#